data_AF-A0A257J0B4-F1
#
_entry.id   AF-A0A257J0B4-F1
#
_cell.length_a   1.000
_cell.length_b   1.000
_cell.length_c   1.000
_cell.angle_alpha   90.00
_cell.angle_beta   90.00
_cell.angle_gamma   90.00
#
_symmetry.space_group_name_H-M   'P 1'
#
loop_
_entity.id
_entity.type
_entity.pdbx_description
1 polymer ?
#
loop_
_entity_poly.entity_id
_entity_poly.type
_entity_poly.pdbx_seq_one_letter_code
_entity_poly.pdbx_strand_id
1 'polypeptide(L)' 'MNHLALETSPYLLLYKNNQVDWYFWGLKALQKAAEEDKVILLRIGYSACHLPVKTVQEALKLLK' A
#
# COMPACT_ATOMS: atom_id res chain seq x y z
N MET A 1 11.10 5.85 1.05
CA MET A 1 11.30 4.94 2.21
C MET A 1 9.93 4.39 2.52
N ASN A 2 9.73 3.09 2.37
CA ASN A 2 8.41 2.48 2.27
C ASN A 2 7.72 2.40 3.65
N HIS A 3 6.45 2.81 3.72
CA HIS A 3 5.71 2.93 4.97
C HIS A 3 5.31 1.58 5.60
N LEU A 4 5.41 0.48 4.83
CA LEU A 4 5.11 -0.87 5.32
C LEU A 4 6.16 -1.43 6.29
N ALA A 5 7.32 -0.78 6.43
CA ALA A 5 8.37 -1.22 7.34
C ALA A 5 7.97 -1.15 8.83
N LEU A 6 6.94 -0.38 9.17
CA LEU A 6 6.43 -0.20 10.52
C LEU A 6 5.21 -1.08 10.84
N GLU A 7 4.75 -1.87 9.87
CA GLU A 7 3.55 -2.68 10.02
C GLU A 7 3.85 -4.00 10.75
N THR A 8 2.87 -4.50 11.49
CA THR A 8 3.01 -5.76 12.25
C THR A 8 2.68 -7.00 11.42
N SER A 9 2.00 -6.82 10.28
CA SER A 9 1.60 -7.93 9.42
C SER A 9 2.82 -8.54 8.70
N PRO A 10 3.11 -9.84 8.88
CA PRO A 10 4.19 -10.52 8.17
C PRO A 10 4.06 -10.40 6.66
N TYR A 11 2.83 -10.40 6.13
CA TYR A 11 2.57 -10.24 4.71
C TYR A 11 2.98 -8.86 4.18
N LEU A 12 2.69 -7.78 4.93
CA LEU A 12 3.08 -6.42 4.55
C LEU A 12 4.58 -6.21 4.63
N LEU A 13 5.21 -6.80 5.64
CA LEU A 13 6.65 -6.74 5.82
C LEU A 13 7.43 -7.40 4.67
N LEU A 14 6.83 -8.33 3.90
CA LEU A 14 7.44 -8.86 2.68
C LEU A 14 7.70 -7.76 1.64
N TYR A 15 6.89 -6.69 1.64
CA TYR A 15 6.97 -5.62 0.65
C TYR A 15 7.74 -4.40 1.17
N LYS A 16 8.23 -4.39 2.42
CA LYS A 16 8.89 -3.23 3.05
C LYS A 16 10.13 -2.73 2.31
N ASN A 17 10.78 -3.60 1.54
CA ASN A 17 12.00 -3.28 0.78
C ASN A 17 11.72 -3.00 -0.71
N ASN A 18 10.45 -2.99 -1.13
CA ASN A 18 10.13 -2.70 -2.53
C ASN A 18 10.35 -1.23 -2.86
N GLN A 19 10.71 -0.97 -4.12
CA GLN A 19 10.94 0.39 -4.66
C GLN A 19 9.65 1.20 -4.83
N VAL A 20 8.50 0.52 -4.88
CA VAL A 20 7.18 1.15 -4.87
C VAL A 20 6.97 1.79 -3.50
N ASP A 21 6.40 2.99 -3.46
CA ASP A 21 6.05 3.68 -2.21
C ASP A 21 4.70 3.17 -1.72
N TRP A 22 4.73 2.16 -0.86
CA TRP A 22 3.51 1.54 -0.35
C TRP A 22 2.98 2.27 0.87
N TYR A 23 1.66 2.46 0.90
CA TYR A 23 0.92 3.02 2.03
C TYR A 23 -0.06 2.00 2.60
N PHE A 24 -0.22 2.01 3.91
CA PHE A 24 -1.34 1.32 4.53
C PHE A 24 -2.66 2.02 4.16
N TRP A 25 -3.77 1.26 4.10
CA TRP A 25 -5.08 1.85 3.82
C TRP A 25 -5.52 2.77 4.94
N GLY A 26 -5.74 4.04 4.63
CA GLY A 26 -6.26 4.98 5.59
C GLY A 26 -6.26 6.40 5.07
N LEU A 27 -6.61 7.33 5.95
CA LEU A 27 -6.72 8.75 5.63
C LEU A 27 -5.43 9.32 5.01
N LYS A 28 -4.26 8.86 5.44
CA LYS A 28 -2.98 9.32 4.92
C LYS A 28 -2.78 9.01 3.43
N ALA A 29 -3.16 7.81 2.99
CA ALA A 29 -3.10 7.43 1.57
C ALA A 29 -4.14 8.21 0.74
N LEU A 30 -5.34 8.38 1.28
CA LEU A 30 -6.41 9.14 0.62
C LEU A 30 -6.05 10.62 0.46
N GLN A 31 -5.51 11.25 1.50
CA GLN A 31 -5.07 12.65 1.49
C GLN A 31 -3.93 12.84 0.49
N LYS A 32 -2.92 11.98 0.49
CA LYS A 32 -1.81 12.06 -0.45
C LYS A 32 -2.27 11.91 -1.90
N ALA A 33 -3.16 10.97 -2.18
CA ALA A 33 -3.73 10.80 -3.51
C ALA A 33 -4.52 12.03 -3.98
N ALA A 34 -5.27 12.68 -3.08
CA ALA A 34 -6.00 13.91 -3.38
C ALA A 34 -5.06 15.12 -3.56
N GLU A 35 -4.03 15.26 -2.72
CA GLU A 35 -3.02 16.32 -2.82
C GLU A 35 -2.19 16.21 -4.11
N GLU A 36 -1.88 14.99 -4.54
CA GLU A 36 -1.05 14.75 -5.72
C GLU A 36 -1.86 14.58 -7.02
N ASP A 37 -3.19 14.67 -6.95
CA ASP A 37 -4.13 14.40 -8.05
C ASP A 37 -3.83 13.07 -8.77
N LYS A 38 -3.70 12.00 -7.97
CA LYS A 38 -3.30 10.67 -8.45
C LYS A 38 -4.34 9.61 -8.12
N VAL A 39 -4.44 8.64 -9.02
CA VAL A 39 -5.29 7.48 -8.85
C VAL A 39 -4.67 6.51 -7.85
N ILE A 40 -5.50 5.96 -6.96
CA ILE A 40 -5.12 4.91 -6.02
C ILE A 40 -5.30 3.54 -6.69
N LEU A 41 -4.24 2.73 -6.70
CA LEU A 41 -4.35 1.34 -7.15
C LEU A 41 -4.60 0.46 -5.94
N LEU A 42 -5.80 -0.03 -5.66
CA LEU A 42 -6.00 -0.86 -4.47
C LEU A 42 -5.55 -2.33 -4.67
N ARG A 43 -4.61 -2.84 -3.86
CA ARG A 43 -4.22 -4.26 -3.86
C ARG A 43 -4.34 -4.92 -2.50
N ILE A 44 -5.31 -5.81 -2.46
CA ILE A 44 -5.70 -6.55 -1.27
C ILE A 44 -5.16 -7.98 -1.44
N GLY A 45 -4.47 -8.47 -0.41
CA GLY A 45 -3.94 -9.83 -0.40
C GLY A 45 -3.80 -10.36 1.03
N TYR A 46 -3.63 -11.66 1.16
CA TYR A 46 -3.48 -12.35 2.44
C TYR A 46 -2.34 -13.39 2.33
N SER A 47 -1.71 -13.76 3.47
CA SER A 47 -0.64 -14.77 3.53
C SER A 47 -1.12 -16.21 3.74
N ALA A 48 -2.32 -16.40 4.28
CA ALA A 48 -3.03 -17.69 4.38
C ALA A 48 -4.54 -17.42 4.24
N CYS A 49 -5.27 -18.18 3.44
CA CYS A 49 -6.67 -17.86 3.13
C CYS A 49 -7.55 -17.89 4.39
N HIS A 50 -8.20 -16.77 4.76
CA HIS A 50 -9.66 -16.67 5.00
C HIS A 50 -10.21 -15.41 5.72
N LEU A 51 -9.42 -14.45 6.22
CA LEU A 51 -9.99 -13.17 6.71
C LEU A 51 -9.20 -11.94 6.21
N PRO A 52 -9.87 -10.84 5.82
CA PRO A 52 -9.22 -9.75 5.09
C PRO A 52 -8.46 -8.80 6.01
N VAL A 53 -7.15 -8.65 5.77
CA VAL A 53 -6.40 -7.45 6.15
C VAL A 53 -6.39 -6.52 4.92
N LYS A 54 -6.84 -5.27 5.11
CA LYS A 54 -7.03 -4.30 4.04
C LYS A 54 -5.72 -3.56 3.76
N THR A 55 -5.10 -3.83 2.61
CA THR A 55 -3.85 -3.18 2.18
C THR A 55 -4.10 -2.47 0.87
N VAL A 56 -3.44 -1.33 0.62
CA VAL A 56 -3.64 -0.50 -0.59
C VAL A 56 -2.33 -0.39 -1.33
N GLN A 57 -2.38 -0.51 -2.65
CA GLN A 57 -1.25 -0.15 -3.51
C GLN A 57 -1.38 1.36 -3.81
N GLU A 58 -0.26 2.03 -3.96
CA GLU A 58 -0.22 3.24 -4.79
C GLU A 58 0.55 2.83 -6.05
N ALA A 59 -0.09 2.88 -7.21
CA ALA A 59 0.63 2.82 -8.47
C ALA A 59 1.07 4.23 -8.84
N LEU A 60 2.10 4.72 -8.15
CA LEU A 60 2.60 6.07 -8.35
C LEU A 60 3.41 6.26 -9.65
N LYS A 61 3.48 5.26 -10.55
CA LYS A 61 4.06 5.40 -11.90
C LYS A 61 3.85 4.13 -12.72
N LEU A 62 2.78 4.04 -13.51
CA LEU A 62 2.74 3.12 -14.66
C LEU A 62 2.00 3.69 -15.88
N LEU A 63 1.83 5.01 -15.96
CA LEU A 63 1.40 5.68 -17.19
C LEU A 63 2.37 6.84 -17.50
N LYS A 64 3.58 6.46 -17.91
CA LYS A 64 4.24 7.07 -19.05
C LYS A 64 4.47 5.97 -20.06
#